data_AF-K0FY13-F1
#
_entry.id   AF-K0FY13-F1
#
_cell.length_a   1.000
_cell.length_b   1.000
_cell.length_c   1.000
_cell.angle_alpha   90.00
_cell.angle_beta   90.00
_cell.angle_gamma   90.00
#
_symmetry.space_group_name_H-M   'P 1'
#
loop_
_entity.id
_entity.type
_entity.pdbx_description
1 polymer ?
#
loop_
_entity_poly.entity_id
_entity_poly.type
_entity_poly.pdbx_seq_one_letter_code
_entity_poly.pdbx_strand_id
1 'polypeptide(L)'
;MLNPKNLESLAQQLHNALPQPLKNVGNDLEEKFRQILQAQLAKLDIVTREEFDVQSQVLLRTREKLNELEKRLEELEKHQSED
;
A
#
# COMPACT_ATOMS: atom_id res chain seq x y z
N MET A 1 -3.45 -3.55 1.07
CA MET A 1 -3.55 -3.58 -0.40
C MET A 1 -4.94 -3.20 -0.83
N LEU A 2 -5.04 -2.42 -1.90
CA LEU A 2 -6.32 -2.09 -2.50
C LEU A 2 -6.85 -3.34 -3.20
N ASN A 3 -7.79 -4.01 -2.53
CA ASN A 3 -8.51 -5.13 -3.13
C ASN A 3 -9.66 -4.58 -4.00
N PRO A 4 -9.99 -5.23 -5.12
CA PRO A 4 -11.13 -4.85 -5.95
C PRO A 4 -12.45 -4.79 -5.15
N LYS A 5 -12.58 -5.65 -4.13
CA LYS A 5 -13.70 -5.64 -3.18
C LYS A 5 -13.83 -4.36 -2.35
N ASN A 6 -12.71 -3.71 -2.01
CA ASN A 6 -12.71 -2.47 -1.24
C ASN A 6 -13.12 -1.27 -2.13
N LEU A 7 -12.75 -1.34 -3.41
CA LEU A 7 -13.14 -0.38 -4.44
C LEU A 7 -14.64 -0.48 -4.72
N GLU A 8 -15.17 -1.70 -4.85
CA GLU A 8 -16.60 -1.97 -4.98
C GLU A 8 -17.37 -1.46 -3.75
N SER A 9 -16.87 -1.72 -2.53
CA SER A 9 -17.52 -1.22 -1.32
C SER A 9 -17.50 0.31 -1.22
N LEU A 10 -16.43 0.96 -1.68
CA LEU A 10 -16.33 2.42 -1.71
C LEU A 10 -17.29 3.01 -2.75
N ALA A 11 -17.38 2.40 -3.93
CA ALA A 11 -18.35 2.77 -4.95
C ALA A 11 -19.80 2.60 -4.43
N GLN A 12 -20.09 1.51 -3.73
CA GLN A 12 -21.40 1.25 -3.13
C GLN A 12 -21.73 2.26 -2.02
N GLN A 13 -20.78 2.59 -1.15
CA GLN A 13 -20.96 3.58 -0.09
C GLN A 13 -21.19 4.99 -0.66
N LEU A 14 -20.43 5.36 -1.69
CA LEU A 14 -20.61 6.63 -2.39
C LEU A 14 -21.96 6.68 -3.10
N HIS A 15 -22.37 5.61 -3.80
CA HIS A 15 -23.69 5.50 -4.42
C HIS A 15 -24.83 5.62 -3.40
N ASN A 16 -24.68 5.01 -2.22
CA ASN A 16 -25.66 5.08 -1.15
C ASN A 16 -25.73 6.47 -0.49
N ALA A 17 -24.63 7.22 -0.49
CA ALA A 17 -24.53 8.58 0.04
C ALA A 17 -25.05 9.66 -0.93
N LEU A 18 -25.31 9.34 -2.20
CA LEU A 18 -25.87 10.29 -3.16
C LEU A 18 -27.36 10.58 -2.86
N PRO A 19 -27.80 11.86 -2.88
CA PRO A 19 -29.19 12.23 -2.67
C PRO A 19 -30.12 11.73 -3.80
N GLN A 20 -31.38 11.41 -3.46
CA GLN A 20 -32.38 10.78 -4.33
C GLN A 20 -32.52 11.38 -5.76
N PRO A 21 -32.42 12.70 -6.00
CA PRO A 21 -32.49 13.26 -7.35
C PRO A 21 -31.39 12.77 -8.29
N LEU A 22 -30.22 12.42 -7.76
CA LEU A 22 -29.07 11.92 -8.53
C LEU A 22 -29.12 10.40 -8.75
N LYS A 23 -29.88 9.65 -7.94
CA LYS A 23 -30.09 8.21 -8.13
C LYS A 23 -30.90 7.90 -9.39
N ASN A 24 -31.81 8.79 -9.79
CA ASN A 24 -32.67 8.61 -10.97
C ASN A 24 -31.98 8.91 -12.31
N VAL A 25 -30.80 9.54 -12.28
CA VAL A 25 -29.91 9.75 -13.44
C VAL A 25 -28.82 8.64 -13.51
N GLY A 26 -29.03 7.57 -12.73
CA GLY A 26 -28.00 6.75 -12.12
C GLY A 26 -27.03 6.02 -13.05
N ASN A 27 -27.46 5.53 -14.21
CA ASN A 27 -26.60 4.64 -15.01
C ASN A 27 -25.43 5.39 -15.68
N ASP A 28 -25.68 6.52 -16.35
CA ASP A 28 -24.62 7.31 -17.01
C ASP A 28 -23.70 8.01 -16.00
N LEU A 29 -24.25 8.37 -14.83
CA LEU A 29 -23.48 8.97 -13.75
C LEU A 29 -22.61 7.93 -13.03
N GLU A 30 -23.13 6.72 -12.82
CA GLU A 30 -22.39 5.64 -12.19
C GLU A 30 -21.16 5.23 -13.02
N GLU A 31 -21.30 5.09 -14.35
CA GLU A 31 -20.15 4.79 -15.21
C GLU A 31 -19.10 5.89 -15.17
N LYS A 32 -19.52 7.16 -15.29
CA LYS A 32 -18.59 8.30 -15.20
C LYS A 32 -17.91 8.39 -13.84
N PHE A 33 -18.65 8.11 -12.77
CA PHE A 33 -18.11 8.13 -11.42
C PHE A 33 -17.13 6.99 -11.18
N ARG A 34 -17.42 5.79 -11.69
CA ARG A 34 -16.51 4.63 -11.69
C ARG A 34 -15.22 4.95 -12.44
N GLN A 35 -15.30 5.58 -13.61
CA GLN A 35 -14.14 6.00 -14.40
C GLN A 35 -13.30 7.06 -13.66
N ILE A 36 -13.94 8.07 -13.06
CA ILE A 36 -13.24 9.11 -12.28
C ILE A 36 -12.56 8.48 -11.06
N LEU A 37 -13.24 7.59 -10.33
CA LEU A 37 -12.66 6.89 -9.19
C LEU A 37 -11.47 6.03 -9.61
N GLN A 38 -11.59 5.26 -10.70
CA GLN A 38 -10.47 4.48 -11.22
C GLN A 38 -9.28 5.38 -11.63
N ALA A 39 -9.54 6.51 -12.28
CA ALA A 39 -8.51 7.46 -12.67
C ALA A 39 -7.85 8.15 -11.46
N GLN A 40 -8.62 8.45 -10.41
CA GLN A 40 -8.08 9.05 -9.18
C GLN A 40 -7.34 8.02 -8.32
N LEU A 41 -7.80 6.77 -8.27
CA LEU A 41 -7.07 5.70 -7.60
C LEU A 41 -5.76 5.41 -8.32
N ALA A 42 -5.75 5.36 -9.66
CA ALA A 42 -4.52 5.20 -10.44
C ALA A 42 -3.51 6.35 -10.25
N LYS A 43 -3.97 7.51 -9.77
CA LYS A 43 -3.11 8.65 -9.38
C LYS A 43 -2.66 8.63 -7.92
N LEU A 44 -3.30 7.85 -7.06
CA LEU A 44 -2.71 7.54 -5.77
C LEU A 44 -1.50 6.65 -6.08
N ASP A 45 -0.34 6.88 -5.46
CA ASP A 45 0.86 6.05 -5.62
C ASP A 45 0.59 4.65 -5.05
N ILE A 46 -0.23 3.86 -5.75
CA ILE A 46 -0.61 2.52 -5.36
C ILE A 46 0.58 1.65 -5.69
N VAL A 47 1.38 1.38 -4.67
CA VAL A 47 2.40 0.34 -4.71
C VAL A 47 1.68 -0.98 -4.92
N THR A 48 2.04 -1.69 -5.99
CA THR A 48 1.45 -2.99 -6.31
C THR A 48 1.78 -4.00 -5.20
N ARG A 49 1.01 -5.10 -5.16
CA ARG A 49 1.29 -6.23 -4.26
C ARG A 49 2.74 -6.67 -4.37
N GLU A 50 3.20 -6.82 -5.62
CA GLU A 50 4.51 -7.33 -5.96
C GLU A 50 5.61 -6.37 -5.54
N GLU A 51 5.47 -5.07 -5.80
CA GLU A 51 6.44 -4.06 -5.36
C GLU A 51 6.53 -3.98 -3.83
N PHE A 52 5.42 -4.10 -3.12
CA PHE A 52 5.41 -4.16 -1.66
C PHE A 52 6.17 -5.38 -1.14
N ASP A 53 5.93 -6.55 -1.75
CA ASP A 53 6.57 -7.80 -1.35
C ASP A 53 8.09 -7.74 -1.64
N VAL A 54 8.51 -7.13 -2.75
CA VAL A 54 9.93 -6.86 -3.06
C VAL A 54 10.56 -5.95 -2.01
N GLN A 55 9.92 -4.83 -1.65
CA GLN A 55 10.44 -3.91 -0.63
C GLN A 55 10.54 -4.58 0.74
N SER A 56 9.58 -5.44 1.08
CA SER A 56 9.60 -6.23 2.32
C SER A 56 10.80 -7.19 2.35
N GLN A 57 11.14 -7.83 1.23
CA GLN A 57 12.33 -8.69 1.14
C GLN A 57 13.64 -7.91 1.23
N VAL A 58 13.71 -6.73 0.61
CA VAL A 58 14.88 -5.84 0.73
C VAL A 58 15.07 -5.42 2.18
N LEU A 59 13.99 -5.06 2.88
CA LEU A 59 14.02 -4.70 4.29
C LEU A 59 14.50 -5.88 5.16
N LEU A 60 14.00 -7.10 4.90
CA LEU A 60 14.41 -8.30 5.63
C LEU A 60 15.93 -8.54 5.49
N ARG A 61 16.45 -8.54 4.26
CA ARG A 61 17.89 -8.70 3.99
C ARG A 61 18.72 -7.60 4.65
N THR A 62 18.19 -6.39 4.72
CA THR A 62 18.88 -5.26 5.35
C THR A 62 18.99 -5.47 6.86
N ARG A 63 17.92 -5.96 7.52
CA ARG A 63 17.95 -6.33 8.94
C ARG A 63 18.92 -7.46 9.23
N GLU A 64 18.97 -8.48 8.37
CA GLU A 64 19.94 -9.58 8.51
C GLU A 64 21.38 -9.08 8.45
N LYS A 65 21.71 -8.26 7.44
CA LYS A 65 23.04 -7.66 7.30
C LYS A 65 23.39 -6.74 8.47
N LEU A 66 22.41 -5.97 8.96
CA LEU A 66 22.60 -5.08 10.10
C LEU A 66 22.94 -5.88 11.35
N ASN A 67 22.20 -6.96 11.64
CA ASN A 67 22.50 -7.85 12.77
C ASN A 67 23.88 -8.52 12.64
N GLU A 68 24.32 -8.87 11.42
CA GLU A 68 25.65 -9.42 11.20
C GLU A 68 26.74 -8.38 11.50
N LEU A 69 26.54 -7.14 11.06
CA LEU A 69 27.47 -6.05 11.34
C LEU A 69 27.51 -5.69 12.84
N GLU A 70 26.37 -5.70 13.52
CA GLU A 70 26.31 -5.51 14.98
C GLU A 70 27.14 -6.58 15.72
N LYS A 71 27.00 -7.86 15.33
CA LYS A 71 27.81 -8.94 15.92
C LYS A 71 29.30 -8.76 15.67
N ARG A 72 29.69 -8.40 14.44
CA ARG A 72 31.10 -8.14 14.12
C ARG A 72 31.65 -6.95 14.91
N LEU A 73 30.82 -5.92 15.12
CA LEU A 73 31.21 -4.78 15.94
C LEU A 73 31.39 -5.19 17.40
N GLU A 74 30.47 -5.96 17.99
CA GLU A 74 30.61 -6.49 19.34
C GLU A 74 31.86 -7.37 19.50
N GLU A 75 32.18 -8.19 18.51
CA GLU A 75 33.40 -9.01 18.51
C GLU A 75 34.65 -8.11 18.51
N LEU A 76 34.70 -7.09 17.65
CA LEU A 76 35.82 -6.15 17.58
C LEU A 76 35.97 -5.32 18.85
N GLU A 77 34.86 -4.83 19.42
CA GLU A 77 34.86 -4.06 20.68
C GLU A 77 35.37 -4.92 21.84
N LYS A 78 35.00 -6.21 21.89
CA LYS A 78 35.53 -7.14 22.91
C LYS A 78 37.03 -7.34 22.77
N HIS A 79 37.53 -7.59 21.56
CA HIS A 79 38.97 -7.73 21.33
C HIS A 79 39.74 -6.45 21.69
N GLN A 80 39.16 -5.27 21.43
CA GLN A 80 39.80 -3.99 21.77
C GLN A 80 39.77 -3.66 23.27
N SER A 81 38.87 -4.28 24.03
CA SER A 81 38.80 -4.10 25.49
C SER A 81 39.64 -5.11 26.30
N GLU A 82 40.16 -6.16 25.63
CA GLU A 82 41.01 -7.19 26.24
C GLU A 82 42.52 -6.93 26.06
N ASP A 83 42.92 -5.97 25.22
CA ASP A 83 44.28 -5.41 25.09
C ASP A 83 44.45 -4.11 25.91
#